data_AF-A0A9D7XFW4-F1
#
_entry.id   AF-A0A9D7XFW4-F1
#
_cell.length_a   1.000
_cell.length_b   1.000
_cell.length_c   1.000
_cell.angle_alpha   90.00
_cell.angle_beta   90.00
_cell.angle_gamma   90.00
#
_symmetry.space_group_name_H-M   'P 1'
#
loop_
_entity.id
_entity.type
_entity.pdbx_description
1 polymer ?
#
loop_
_entity_poly.entity_id
_entity_poly.type
_entity_poly.pdbx_seq_one_letter_code
_entity_poly.pdbx_strand_id
1 'polypeptide(L)'
;MNLQDKPSNQTRYNPQRIKKINEGMLIIEEWIIQLFKQGFDVLQKDQHRLIEISTRMVDYGLPAIARKIRILPEKIIHESDWIDIVAQEMGELYLLCQSFKKFEIWDANKQEDLLSFVGVPIKKTDIKSHSIPITDQWVYLGTINEKEEHILIARNWFYGIQY
;
A
#
# COMPACT_ATOMS: atom_id res chain seq x y z
N MET A 1 -20.39 11.82 30.65
CA MET A 1 -20.24 10.95 29.47
C MET A 1 -19.11 9.99 29.77
N ASN A 2 -19.42 8.73 30.07
CA ASN A 2 -18.46 7.74 30.59
C ASN A 2 -17.47 7.31 29.49
N LEU A 3 -16.18 7.38 29.77
CA LEU A 3 -15.06 6.97 28.90
C LEU A 3 -14.81 5.45 28.96
N GLN A 4 -15.84 4.61 28.97
CA GLN A 4 -15.72 3.18 29.28
C GLN A 4 -16.23 2.18 28.22
N ASP A 5 -16.48 2.62 26.99
CA ASP A 5 -16.70 1.69 25.88
C ASP A 5 -15.67 1.94 24.76
N LYS A 6 -14.40 1.66 25.04
CA LYS A 6 -13.46 1.37 23.94
C LYS A 6 -13.83 -0.03 23.42
N PRO A 7 -14.30 -0.19 22.17
CA PRO A 7 -14.50 -1.53 21.63
C PRO A 7 -13.18 -2.28 21.74
N SER A 8 -13.23 -3.51 22.27
CA SER A 8 -12.10 -4.42 22.24
C SER A 8 -11.68 -4.57 20.78
N ASN A 9 -10.51 -4.04 20.41
CA ASN A 9 -9.91 -4.22 19.08
C ASN A 9 -9.53 -5.70 18.92
N GLN A 10 -10.53 -6.55 18.63
CA GLN A 10 -10.27 -7.85 18.06
C GLN A 10 -9.84 -7.60 16.62
N THR A 11 -8.54 -7.73 16.41
CA THR A 11 -7.88 -7.73 15.12
C THR A 11 -8.65 -8.59 14.10
N ARG A 12 -9.27 -7.97 13.09
CA ARG A 12 -10.05 -8.70 12.06
C ARG A 12 -9.18 -9.50 11.09
N TYR A 13 -7.86 -9.28 11.08
CA TYR A 13 -6.94 -9.89 10.13
C TYR A 13 -6.41 -11.22 10.65
N ASN A 14 -6.39 -12.21 9.75
CA ASN A 14 -5.80 -13.53 10.02
C ASN A 14 -4.29 -13.36 10.31
N PRO A 15 -3.78 -13.83 11.47
CA PRO A 15 -2.35 -13.77 11.80
C PRO A 15 -1.43 -14.38 10.73
N GLN A 16 -1.89 -15.44 10.04
CA GLN A 16 -1.15 -16.04 8.93
C GLN A 16 -0.99 -15.09 7.74
N ARG A 17 -1.99 -14.23 7.48
CA ARG A 17 -1.90 -13.20 6.45
C ARG A 17 -0.87 -12.14 6.83
N ILE A 18 -0.89 -11.68 8.08
CA ILE A 18 0.09 -10.70 8.55
C ILE A 18 1.50 -11.27 8.47
N LYS A 19 1.69 -12.53 8.88
CA LYS A 19 2.96 -13.23 8.73
C LYS A 19 3.44 -13.25 7.27
N LYS A 20 2.57 -13.64 6.34
CA LYS A 20 2.87 -13.68 4.90
C LYS A 20 3.21 -12.29 4.33
N ILE A 21 2.47 -11.26 4.72
CA ILE A 21 2.74 -9.87 4.36
C ILE A 21 4.12 -9.44 4.87
N ASN A 22 4.45 -9.74 6.14
CA ASN A 22 5.75 -9.42 6.72
C ASN A 22 6.91 -10.15 6.01
N GLU A 23 6.73 -11.41 5.63
CA GLU A 23 7.71 -12.14 4.80
C GLU A 23 7.94 -11.43 3.46
N GLY A 24 6.87 -10.99 2.79
CA GLY A 24 6.97 -10.21 1.55
C GLY A 24 7.65 -8.86 1.75
N MET A 25 7.37 -8.17 2.87
CA MET A 25 7.99 -6.89 3.23
C MET A 25 9.50 -7.01 3.42
N LEU A 26 9.96 -8.10 4.05
CA LEU A 26 11.40 -8.36 4.19
C LEU A 26 12.06 -8.58 2.83
N ILE A 27 11.45 -9.36 1.95
CA ILE A 27 11.98 -9.64 0.61
C ILE A 27 12.11 -8.36 -0.22
N ILE A 28 11.07 -7.51 -0.23
CA ILE A 28 11.13 -6.26 -1.00
C ILE A 28 12.09 -5.26 -0.36
N GLU A 29 12.17 -5.20 0.97
CA GLU A 29 13.16 -4.35 1.65
C GLU A 29 14.58 -4.74 1.27
N GLU A 30 14.92 -6.03 1.36
CA GLU A 30 16.24 -6.53 0.97
C GLU A 30 16.54 -6.22 -0.48
N TRP A 31 15.57 -6.44 -1.37
CA TRP A 31 15.70 -6.14 -2.79
C TRP A 31 15.95 -4.64 -3.05
N ILE A 32 15.20 -3.75 -2.38
CA ILE A 32 15.38 -2.29 -2.46
C ILE A 32 16.78 -1.89 -1.97
N ILE A 33 17.23 -2.43 -0.84
CA ILE A 33 18.56 -2.14 -0.28
C ILE A 33 19.66 -2.59 -1.25
N GLN A 34 19.52 -3.77 -1.87
CA GLN A 34 20.47 -4.23 -2.88
C GLN A 34 20.47 -3.32 -4.11
N LEU A 35 19.29 -2.88 -4.55
CA LEU A 35 19.16 -1.97 -5.66
C LEU A 35 19.83 -0.61 -5.37
N PHE A 36 19.67 -0.05 -4.16
CA PHE A 36 20.38 1.17 -3.76
C PHE A 36 21.90 1.00 -3.75
N LYS A 37 22.41 -0.18 -3.32
CA LYS A 37 23.85 -0.47 -3.34
C LYS A 37 24.41 -0.60 -4.76
N GLN A 38 23.63 -1.16 -5.67
CA GLN A 38 24.02 -1.40 -7.06
C GLN A 38 23.88 -0.14 -7.93
N GLY A 39 22.97 0.77 -7.55
CA GLY A 39 22.49 1.85 -8.41
C GLY A 39 21.31 1.40 -9.27
N PHE A 40 20.51 2.35 -9.75
CA PHE A 40 19.30 2.07 -10.54
C PHE A 40 19.56 1.71 -12.00
N ASP A 41 20.77 1.98 -12.53
CA ASP A 41 21.16 1.69 -13.91
C ASP A 41 21.04 0.20 -14.27
N VAL A 42 21.16 -0.68 -13.26
CA VAL A 42 20.94 -2.13 -13.42
C VAL A 42 19.53 -2.47 -13.91
N LEU A 43 18.52 -1.64 -13.61
CA LEU A 43 17.14 -1.87 -14.06
C LEU A 43 16.95 -1.52 -15.52
N GLN A 44 17.73 -0.59 -16.06
CA GLN A 44 17.73 -0.29 -17.49
C GLN A 44 18.36 -1.43 -18.29
N LYS A 45 19.39 -2.07 -17.72
CA LYS A 45 20.08 -3.22 -18.33
C LYS A 45 19.28 -4.52 -18.23
N ASP A 46 18.53 -4.69 -17.15
CA ASP A 46 17.74 -5.89 -16.89
C ASP A 46 16.40 -5.56 -16.21
N GLN A 47 15.39 -5.28 -17.03
CA GLN A 47 14.02 -5.01 -16.57
C GLN A 47 13.29 -6.26 -16.06
N HIS A 48 13.79 -7.47 -16.35
CA HIS A 48 13.17 -8.71 -15.87
C HIS A 48 13.15 -8.76 -14.33
N ARG A 49 14.12 -8.11 -13.68
CA ARG A 49 14.17 -7.98 -12.21
C ARG A 49 12.89 -7.36 -11.63
N LEU A 50 12.29 -6.39 -12.32
CA LEU A 50 11.03 -5.74 -11.91
C LEU A 50 9.83 -6.70 -12.04
N ILE A 51 9.80 -7.49 -13.12
CA ILE A 51 8.77 -8.50 -13.35
C ILE A 51 8.85 -9.58 -12.27
N GLU A 52 10.04 -10.08 -11.99
CA GLU A 52 10.28 -11.12 -10.99
C GLU A 52 9.85 -10.65 -9.59
N ILE A 53 10.33 -9.49 -9.13
CA ILE A 53 9.99 -9.00 -7.80
C ILE A 53 8.49 -8.66 -7.70
N SER A 54 7.87 -8.11 -8.74
CA SER A 54 6.42 -7.83 -8.74
C SER A 54 5.60 -9.12 -8.62
N THR A 55 6.03 -10.20 -9.27
CA THR A 55 5.36 -11.51 -9.18
C THR A 55 5.45 -12.07 -7.77
N ARG A 56 6.66 -12.02 -7.17
CA ARG A 56 6.85 -12.41 -5.76
C ARG A 56 5.95 -11.60 -4.82
N MET A 57 5.78 -10.29 -5.05
CA MET A 57 4.89 -9.47 -4.23
C MET A 57 3.43 -9.95 -4.27
N VAL A 58 2.94 -10.38 -5.43
CA VAL A 58 1.61 -11.01 -5.52
C VAL A 58 1.56 -12.29 -4.70
N ASP A 59 2.60 -13.13 -4.80
CA ASP A 59 2.68 -14.39 -4.05
C ASP A 59 2.59 -14.15 -2.55
N TYR A 60 3.16 -13.07 -2.02
CA TYR A 60 3.09 -12.68 -0.60
C TYR A 60 1.84 -11.88 -0.21
N GLY A 61 0.90 -11.66 -1.14
CA GLY A 61 -0.33 -10.92 -0.86
C GLY A 61 -0.14 -9.40 -0.78
N LEU A 62 0.80 -8.88 -1.56
CA LEU A 62 1.13 -7.46 -1.70
C LEU A 62 0.79 -6.94 -3.11
N PRO A 63 -0.46 -7.09 -3.59
CA PRO A 63 -0.82 -6.78 -4.97
C PRO A 63 -0.69 -5.29 -5.33
N ALA A 64 -0.87 -4.39 -4.36
CA ALA A 64 -0.68 -2.95 -4.60
C ALA A 64 0.80 -2.62 -4.87
N ILE A 65 1.71 -3.23 -4.12
CA ILE A 65 3.16 -3.09 -4.34
C ILE A 65 3.54 -3.68 -5.70
N ALA A 66 3.03 -4.88 -6.03
CA ALA A 66 3.27 -5.48 -7.32
C ALA A 66 2.87 -4.57 -8.48
N ARG A 67 1.71 -3.91 -8.38
CA ARG A 67 1.22 -2.98 -9.40
C ARG A 67 2.14 -1.76 -9.56
N LYS A 68 2.53 -1.14 -8.45
CA LYS A 68 3.47 -0.01 -8.44
C LYS A 68 4.80 -0.35 -9.11
N ILE A 69 5.29 -1.58 -8.94
CA ILE A 69 6.52 -2.03 -9.59
C ILE A 69 6.31 -2.29 -11.10
N ARG A 70 5.15 -2.81 -11.50
CA ARG A 70 4.86 -3.19 -12.90
C ARG A 70 4.79 -2.03 -13.88
N ILE A 71 4.54 -0.82 -13.40
CA ILE A 71 4.53 0.38 -14.25
C ILE A 71 5.93 0.94 -14.52
N LEU A 72 6.94 0.56 -13.72
CA LEU A 72 8.29 1.11 -13.81
C LEU A 72 9.04 0.77 -15.11
N PRO A 73 8.91 -0.42 -15.74
CA PRO A 73 9.55 -0.69 -17.02
C PRO A 73 9.20 0.33 -18.10
N GLU A 74 7.91 0.72 -18.18
CA GLU A 74 7.44 1.74 -19.13
C GLU A 74 8.09 3.11 -18.82
N LYS A 75 8.14 3.49 -17.53
CA LYS A 75 8.78 4.74 -17.09
C LYS A 75 10.27 4.78 -17.40
N ILE A 76 10.99 3.67 -17.18
CA ILE A 76 12.42 3.55 -17.48
C ILE A 76 12.71 3.72 -18.98
N ILE A 77 11.79 3.30 -19.86
CA ILE A 77 11.97 3.39 -21.32
C ILE A 77 11.66 4.79 -21.83
N HIS A 78 10.60 5.41 -21.31
CA HIS A 78 9.97 6.57 -21.95
C HIS A 78 10.25 7.91 -21.28
N GLU A 79 10.62 7.94 -20.00
CA GLU A 79 10.80 9.19 -19.25
C GLU A 79 12.28 9.56 -19.13
N SER A 80 12.62 10.84 -19.35
CA SER A 80 14.00 11.32 -19.25
C SER A 80 14.52 11.36 -17.81
N ASP A 81 13.63 11.55 -16.84
CA ASP A 81 13.86 11.64 -15.40
C ASP A 81 13.51 10.32 -14.67
N TRP A 82 13.52 9.19 -15.38
CA TRP A 82 13.11 7.90 -14.84
C TRP A 82 13.86 7.48 -13.56
N ILE A 83 15.11 7.92 -13.38
CA ILE A 83 15.90 7.64 -12.18
C ILE A 83 15.22 8.24 -10.95
N ASP A 84 14.72 9.47 -11.05
CA ASP A 84 14.04 10.16 -9.96
C ASP A 84 12.69 9.49 -9.66
N ILE A 85 11.96 9.08 -10.70
CA ILE A 85 10.69 8.32 -10.57
C ILE A 85 10.93 7.00 -9.82
N VAL A 86 11.94 6.22 -10.23
CA VAL A 86 12.29 4.96 -9.57
C VAL A 86 12.78 5.23 -8.14
N ALA A 87 13.63 6.23 -7.93
CA ALA A 87 14.13 6.59 -6.61
C ALA A 87 13.00 6.93 -5.64
N GLN A 88 12.03 7.72 -6.10
CA GLN A 88 10.86 8.08 -5.31
C GLN A 88 10.04 6.84 -4.94
N GLU A 89 9.69 6.00 -5.92
CA GLU A 89 8.89 4.79 -5.66
C GLU A 89 9.61 3.83 -4.72
N MET A 90 10.92 3.62 -4.90
CA MET A 90 11.72 2.78 -3.99
C MET A 90 11.81 3.37 -2.57
N GLY A 91 11.91 4.69 -2.45
CA GLY A 91 11.90 5.39 -1.16
C GLY A 91 10.57 5.23 -0.43
N GLU A 92 9.45 5.42 -1.13
CA GLU A 92 8.11 5.21 -0.57
C GLU A 92 7.90 3.76 -0.11
N LEU A 93 8.30 2.78 -0.94
CA LEU A 93 8.22 1.36 -0.58
C LEU A 93 9.12 1.02 0.60
N TYR A 94 10.31 1.61 0.70
CA TYR A 94 11.19 1.41 1.85
C TYR A 94 10.57 1.95 3.15
N LEU A 95 9.97 3.13 3.11
CA LEU A 95 9.26 3.71 4.27
C LEU A 95 8.06 2.87 4.68
N LEU A 96 7.35 2.28 3.71
CA LEU A 96 6.29 1.32 3.97
C LEU A 96 6.83 0.08 4.71
N CYS A 97 7.96 -0.49 4.25
CA CYS A 97 8.61 -1.61 4.92
C CYS A 97 8.95 -1.27 6.38
N GLN A 98 9.54 -0.09 6.63
CA GLN A 98 9.82 0.35 8.01
C GLN A 98 8.57 0.52 8.86
N SER A 99 7.46 0.94 8.25
CA SER A 99 6.18 1.08 8.94
C SER A 99 5.61 -0.29 9.34
N PHE A 100 5.75 -1.31 8.50
CA PHE A 100 5.32 -2.69 8.79
C PHE A 100 6.15 -3.37 9.88
N LYS A 101 7.43 -3.01 10.07
CA LYS A 101 8.21 -3.50 11.24
C LYS A 101 7.61 -3.09 12.58
N LYS A 102 6.86 -1.99 12.60
CA LYS A 102 6.18 -1.47 13.80
C LYS A 102 4.69 -1.81 13.80
N PHE A 103 4.24 -2.71 12.91
CA PHE A 103 2.83 -3.01 12.70
C PHE A 103 2.09 -3.28 14.00
N GLU A 104 2.60 -4.16 14.86
CA GLU A 104 1.95 -4.56 16.11
C GLU A 104 1.86 -3.45 17.16
N ILE A 105 2.70 -2.41 17.05
CA ILE A 105 2.76 -1.29 18.00
C ILE A 105 1.79 -0.17 17.59
N TRP A 106 1.40 -0.13 16.32
CA TRP A 106 0.44 0.86 15.83
C TRP A 106 -0.97 0.65 16.38
N ASP A 107 -1.71 1.74 16.50
CA ASP A 107 -3.15 1.66 16.77
C ASP A 107 -3.88 0.99 15.59
N ALA A 108 -5.09 0.49 15.86
CA ALA A 108 -5.84 -0.28 14.86
C ALA A 108 -6.16 0.52 13.59
N ASN A 109 -6.35 1.84 13.68
CA ASN A 109 -6.62 2.66 12.50
C ASN A 109 -5.39 2.68 11.58
N LYS A 110 -4.20 2.92 12.15
CA LYS A 110 -2.95 2.86 11.39
C LYS A 110 -2.64 1.46 10.85
N GLN A 111 -2.97 0.40 11.59
CA GLN A 111 -2.83 -0.97 11.10
C GLN A 111 -3.72 -1.21 9.87
N GLU A 112 -4.96 -0.76 9.91
CA GLU A 112 -5.89 -0.84 8.77
C GLU A 112 -5.46 0.02 7.58
N ASP A 113 -4.90 1.21 7.82
CA ASP A 113 -4.34 2.06 6.77
C ASP A 113 -3.19 1.35 6.05
N LEU A 114 -2.26 0.75 6.81
CA LEU A 114 -1.14 -0.01 6.25
C LEU A 114 -1.61 -1.22 5.45
N LEU A 115 -2.59 -1.97 5.96
CA LEU A 115 -3.20 -3.11 5.25
C LEU A 115 -3.88 -2.67 3.95
N SER A 116 -4.61 -1.55 3.99
CA SER A 116 -5.26 -0.98 2.82
C SER A 116 -4.23 -0.54 1.78
N PHE A 117 -3.13 0.08 2.22
CA PHE A 117 -2.04 0.53 1.35
C PHE A 117 -1.39 -0.62 0.57
N VAL A 118 -1.23 -1.79 1.18
CA VAL A 118 -0.67 -2.98 0.51
C VAL A 118 -1.70 -3.76 -0.32
N GLY A 119 -2.96 -3.32 -0.33
CA GLY A 119 -4.03 -3.90 -1.13
C GLY A 119 -4.83 -5.00 -0.43
N VAL A 120 -4.85 -5.03 0.92
CA VAL A 120 -5.76 -5.90 1.66
C VAL A 120 -7.16 -5.25 1.67
N PRO A 121 -8.18 -5.89 1.11
CA PRO A 121 -9.51 -5.29 1.03
C PRO A 121 -10.19 -5.24 2.40
N ILE A 122 -10.93 -4.16 2.64
CA ILE A 122 -11.88 -4.05 3.74
C ILE A 122 -13.21 -4.67 3.29
N LYS A 123 -13.68 -5.72 3.97
CA LYS A 123 -14.97 -6.34 3.65
C LYS A 123 -16.09 -5.49 4.24
N LYS A 124 -17.20 -5.36 3.51
CA LYS A 124 -18.42 -4.68 4.01
C LYS A 124 -18.92 -5.25 5.34
N THR A 125 -18.76 -6.55 5.55
CA THR A 125 -19.10 -7.22 6.81
C THR A 125 -18.29 -6.69 7.97
N ASP A 126 -17.00 -6.42 7.75
CA ASP A 126 -16.06 -6.02 8.80
C ASP A 126 -16.32 -4.57 9.21
N ILE A 127 -16.67 -3.70 8.26
CA ILE A 127 -17.11 -2.32 8.51
C ILE A 127 -18.34 -2.34 9.42
N LYS A 128 -19.38 -3.12 9.07
CA LYS A 128 -20.61 -3.20 9.86
C LYS A 128 -20.39 -3.68 11.30
N SER A 129 -19.39 -4.54 11.53
CA SER A 129 -19.14 -5.11 12.86
C SER A 129 -18.12 -4.33 13.70
N HIS A 130 -17.21 -3.58 13.09
CA HIS A 130 -16.08 -2.95 13.80
C HIS A 130 -16.04 -1.42 13.70
N SER A 131 -16.86 -0.80 12.86
CA SER A 131 -16.92 0.67 12.73
C SER A 131 -18.18 1.25 13.35
N ILE A 132 -18.04 2.41 14.00
CA ILE A 132 -19.17 3.24 14.41
C ILE A 132 -19.61 4.03 13.17
N PRO A 133 -20.87 3.91 12.73
CA PRO A 133 -21.36 4.70 11.61
C PRO A 133 -21.36 6.18 11.97
N ILE A 134 -20.73 6.98 11.12
CA ILE A 134 -20.72 8.43 11.23
C ILE A 134 -21.88 8.99 10.41
N THR A 135 -22.73 9.78 11.07
CA THR A 135 -23.70 10.64 10.38
C THR A 135 -23.16 12.05 10.37
N ASP A 136 -22.94 12.59 9.18
CA ASP A 136 -22.39 13.93 8.95
C ASP A 136 -22.99 14.50 7.65
N GLN A 137 -22.87 15.81 7.44
CA GLN A 137 -23.00 16.41 6.13
C GLN A 137 -21.68 16.28 5.39
N TRP A 138 -21.71 15.59 4.25
CA TRP A 138 -20.53 15.36 3.43
C TRP A 138 -20.53 16.30 2.23
N VAL A 139 -19.53 17.16 2.16
CA VAL A 139 -19.25 17.97 0.98
C VAL A 139 -18.44 17.14 0.00
N TYR A 140 -18.96 16.95 -1.21
CA TYR A 140 -18.19 16.34 -2.29
C TYR A 140 -17.20 17.35 -2.86
N LEU A 141 -15.91 17.01 -2.78
CA LEU A 141 -14.82 17.89 -3.19
C LEU A 141 -14.42 17.69 -4.66
N GLY A 142 -14.65 16.49 -5.21
CA GLY A 142 -14.30 16.19 -6.60
C GLY A 142 -13.93 14.74 -6.84
N THR A 143 -13.65 14.45 -8.11
CA THR A 143 -13.15 13.15 -8.59
C THR A 143 -11.89 13.33 -9.42
N ILE A 144 -10.93 12.44 -9.22
CA ILE A 144 -9.79 12.23 -10.10
C ILE A 144 -9.99 10.86 -10.74
N ASN A 145 -9.93 10.84 -12.07
CA ASN A 145 -9.99 9.62 -12.85
C ASN A 145 -8.58 9.25 -13.30
N GLU A 146 -8.15 8.05 -12.97
CA GLU A 146 -6.88 7.47 -13.36
C GLU A 146 -7.15 6.24 -14.21
N LYS A 147 -6.29 5.99 -15.20
CA LYS A 147 -6.29 4.73 -15.95
C LYS A 147 -5.08 3.91 -15.51
N GLU A 148 -5.33 2.77 -14.88
CA GLU A 148 -4.31 1.79 -14.53
C GLU A 148 -4.53 0.53 -15.37
N GLU A 149 -3.61 0.23 -16.29
CA GLU A 149 -3.73 -0.87 -17.26
C GLU A 149 -5.07 -0.83 -18.05
N HIS A 150 -5.99 -1.75 -17.72
CA HIS A 150 -7.33 -1.89 -18.32
C HIS A 150 -8.45 -1.41 -17.39
N ILE A 151 -8.10 -0.79 -16.25
CA ILE A 151 -9.05 -0.37 -15.21
C ILE A 151 -9.12 1.15 -15.19
N LEU A 152 -10.35 1.68 -15.16
CA LEU A 152 -10.61 3.08 -14.84
C LEU A 152 -10.87 3.18 -13.33
N ILE A 153 -10.07 3.99 -12.66
CA ILE A 153 -10.15 4.25 -11.22
C ILE A 153 -10.70 5.65 -11.04
N ALA A 154 -11.79 5.77 -10.29
CA ALA A 154 -12.36 7.06 -9.88
C ALA A 154 -12.15 7.24 -8.37
N ARG A 155 -11.26 8.15 -7.98
CA ARG A 155 -11.08 8.54 -6.58
C ARG A 155 -11.99 9.72 -6.30
N ASN A 156 -12.85 9.59 -5.29
CA ASN A 156 -13.78 10.63 -4.88
C ASN A 156 -13.37 11.14 -3.50
N TRP A 157 -13.33 12.46 -3.32
CA TRP A 157 -13.04 13.08 -2.02
C TRP A 157 -14.31 13.66 -1.41
N PHE A 158 -14.50 13.39 -0.13
CA PHE A 158 -15.59 13.93 0.68
C PHE A 158 -15.00 14.57 1.94
N TYR A 159 -15.59 15.68 2.37
CA TYR A 159 -15.23 16.40 3.59
C TYR A 159 -16.44 16.50 4.51
N GLY A 160 -16.30 16.03 5.75
CA GLY A 160 -17.33 16.17 6.80
C GLY A 160 -17.27 17.57 7.41
N ILE A 161 -18.44 18.19 7.64
CA ILE A 161 -18.53 19.57 8.14
C ILE A 161 -19.19 19.69 9.52
N GLN A 162 -19.70 18.60 10.09
CA GLN A 162 -20.41 18.60 11.38
C GLN A 162 -19.72 17.76 12.46
N TYR A 163 -18.49 17.30 12.21
CA TYR A 163 -17.70 16.52 13.17
C TYR A 163 -17.07 17.35 14.28
#